data_AF-A0AAE9Y470-F1
#
_entry.id   AF-A0AAE9Y470-F1
#
_cell.length_a   1.000
_cell.length_b   1.000
_cell.length_c   1.000
_cell.angle_alpha   90.00
_cell.angle_beta   90.00
_cell.angle_gamma   90.00
#
_symmetry.space_group_name_H-M   'P 1'
#
loop_
_entity.id
_entity.type
_entity.pdbx_description
1 polymer ?
#
loop_
_entity_poly.entity_id
_entity_poly.type
_entity_poly.pdbx_seq_one_letter_code
_entity_poly.pdbx_strand_id
1 'polypeptide(L)'
;MELAPDRAPELDLVATVALAPAALFDRVYGGIDPVVTTILTMMGMYGGRSEHPDIDLAAYLTDEALAASEVFEADCLDGITEALVPVALGGAFTADPRQTEPARSILLANDVGGTAVDGVPLYVASGTADDRVVIERVRDLFDRLCTSGQTTELQVVEGADHGSIIPATAERVTAFLETALAGDPPVDSCPA
;
A
#
# COMPACT_ATOMS: atom_id res chain seq x y z
N MET A 1 5.62 10.65 -0.76
CA MET A 1 5.64 12.13 -0.82
C MET A 1 5.36 12.78 0.52
N GLU A 2 4.47 12.23 1.35
CA GLU A 2 3.97 12.91 2.57
C GLU A 2 5.06 13.38 3.54
N LEU A 3 6.17 12.64 3.66
CA LEU A 3 7.29 13.01 4.52
C LEU A 3 8.32 13.94 3.85
N ALA A 4 8.21 14.20 2.54
CA ALA A 4 9.24 14.94 1.79
C ALA A 4 9.48 16.35 2.33
N PRO A 5 8.45 17.17 2.64
CA PRO A 5 8.64 18.53 3.15
C PRO A 5 9.46 18.58 4.45
N ASP A 6 9.31 17.59 5.32
CA ASP A 6 10.01 17.56 6.61
C ASP A 6 11.35 16.81 6.55
N ARG A 7 11.43 15.75 5.72
CA ARG A 7 12.57 14.82 5.72
C ARG A 7 13.70 15.23 4.79
N ALA A 8 13.37 15.88 3.67
CA ALA A 8 14.32 16.32 2.64
C ALA A 8 13.81 17.61 1.94
N PRO A 9 13.59 18.72 2.68
CA PRO A 9 13.06 19.98 2.15
C PRO A 9 13.93 20.63 1.06
N GLU A 10 15.19 20.24 0.96
CA GLU A 10 16.11 20.72 -0.07
C GLU A 10 15.82 20.16 -1.47
N LEU A 11 15.00 19.11 -1.57
CA LEU A 11 14.61 18.51 -2.83
C LEU A 11 13.33 19.14 -3.35
N ASP A 12 13.36 19.61 -4.60
CA ASP A 12 12.19 20.08 -5.31
C ASP A 12 11.39 18.88 -5.86
N LEU A 13 10.40 18.44 -5.09
CA LEU A 13 9.53 17.34 -5.48
C LEU A 13 8.43 17.86 -6.41
N VAL A 14 8.54 17.60 -7.70
CA VAL A 14 7.60 18.16 -8.69
C VAL A 14 6.36 17.30 -8.97
N ALA A 15 6.40 15.99 -8.67
CA ALA A 15 5.29 15.06 -8.88
C ALA A 15 5.51 13.73 -8.16
N THR A 16 4.44 12.94 -7.97
CA THR A 16 4.50 11.55 -7.50
C THR A 16 3.65 10.64 -8.37
N VAL A 17 4.15 9.42 -8.61
CA VAL A 17 3.42 8.34 -9.32
C VAL A 17 3.32 7.13 -8.39
N ALA A 18 2.12 6.59 -8.25
CA ALA A 18 1.85 5.36 -7.51
C ALA A 18 0.98 4.41 -8.34
N LEU A 19 1.47 3.20 -8.60
CA LEU A 19 0.76 2.18 -9.38
C LEU A 19 0.38 1.04 -8.43
N ALA A 20 -0.90 0.65 -8.43
CA ALA A 20 -1.48 -0.34 -7.52
C ALA A 20 -1.02 -0.17 -6.05
N PRO A 21 -1.16 1.03 -5.44
CA PRO A 21 -0.61 1.29 -4.12
C PRO A 21 -1.29 0.44 -3.04
N ALA A 22 -0.49 -0.25 -2.23
CA ALA A 22 -0.94 -0.81 -0.96
C ALA A 22 -1.13 0.33 0.06
N ALA A 23 -2.33 0.42 0.63
CA ALA A 23 -2.72 1.39 1.64
C ALA A 23 -3.94 0.85 2.39
N LEU A 24 -4.47 1.60 3.37
CA LEU A 24 -5.65 1.24 4.15
C LEU A 24 -5.42 -0.06 4.94
N PHE A 25 -4.30 -0.15 5.65
CA PHE A 25 -3.86 -1.40 6.28
C PHE A 25 -4.81 -1.94 7.35
N ASP A 26 -5.72 -1.11 7.86
CA ASP A 26 -6.79 -1.53 8.76
C ASP A 26 -8.01 -2.16 8.05
N ARG A 27 -8.06 -2.11 6.72
CA ARG A 27 -9.18 -2.62 5.91
C ARG A 27 -8.84 -3.94 5.24
N VAL A 28 -9.88 -4.77 5.13
CA VAL A 28 -9.87 -6.04 4.39
C VAL A 28 -11.06 -6.05 3.45
N TYR A 29 -10.79 -6.36 2.19
CA TYR A 29 -11.76 -6.40 1.10
C TYR A 29 -12.10 -7.85 0.73
N GLY A 30 -12.95 -8.02 -0.28
CA GLY A 30 -13.33 -9.33 -0.79
C GLY A 30 -12.28 -9.98 -1.71
N GLY A 31 -12.63 -11.15 -2.24
CA GLY A 31 -11.77 -11.86 -3.20
C GLY A 31 -10.50 -12.40 -2.56
N ILE A 32 -9.35 -12.07 -3.15
CA ILE A 32 -8.01 -12.52 -2.72
C ILE A 32 -7.42 -11.68 -1.57
N ASP A 33 -7.98 -10.49 -1.32
CA ASP A 33 -7.46 -9.52 -0.36
C ASP A 33 -7.34 -10.04 1.09
N PRO A 34 -8.21 -10.92 1.62
CA PRO A 34 -8.00 -11.50 2.95
C PRO A 34 -6.70 -12.29 3.07
N VAL A 35 -6.30 -13.00 2.01
CA VAL A 35 -5.02 -13.74 1.97
C VAL A 35 -3.86 -12.75 1.87
N VAL A 36 -3.91 -11.83 0.89
CA VAL A 36 -2.84 -10.86 0.65
C VAL A 36 -2.60 -9.96 1.85
N THR A 37 -3.66 -9.39 2.43
CA THR A 37 -3.56 -8.49 3.59
C THR A 37 -3.06 -9.24 4.82
N THR A 38 -3.40 -10.52 4.99
CA THR A 38 -2.85 -11.34 6.08
C THR A 38 -1.33 -11.49 5.93
N ILE A 39 -0.86 -11.84 4.74
CA ILE A 39 0.58 -11.96 4.44
C ILE A 39 1.30 -10.61 4.63
N LEU A 40 0.74 -9.52 4.09
CA LEU A 40 1.31 -8.18 4.26
C LEU A 40 1.34 -7.74 5.72
N THR A 41 0.32 -8.07 6.51
CA THR A 41 0.30 -7.78 7.95
C THR A 41 1.40 -8.57 8.67
N MET A 42 1.61 -9.84 8.34
CA MET A 42 2.72 -10.62 8.88
C MET A 42 4.08 -10.03 8.49
N MET A 43 4.26 -9.63 7.22
CA MET A 43 5.47 -8.95 6.75
C MET A 43 5.72 -7.65 7.51
N GLY A 44 4.70 -6.81 7.67
CA GLY A 44 4.79 -5.54 8.39
C GLY A 44 5.13 -5.72 9.86
N MET A 45 4.48 -6.68 10.53
CA MET A 45 4.78 -7.03 11.91
C MET A 45 6.20 -7.54 12.08
N TYR A 46 6.68 -8.40 11.16
CA TYR A 46 8.02 -8.95 11.23
C TYR A 46 9.10 -7.90 10.95
N GLY A 47 8.96 -7.12 9.87
CA GLY A 47 9.89 -6.05 9.50
C GLY A 47 9.94 -4.92 10.52
N GLY A 48 8.79 -4.59 11.13
CA GLY A 48 8.67 -3.55 12.14
C GLY A 48 9.38 -3.86 13.47
N ARG A 49 9.80 -5.11 13.73
CA ARG A 49 10.46 -5.49 15.01
C ARG A 49 11.76 -4.75 15.29
N SER A 50 12.45 -4.29 14.25
CA SER A 50 13.69 -3.53 14.42
C SER A 50 13.44 -2.14 15.03
N GLU A 51 12.27 -1.56 14.74
CA GLU A 51 11.83 -0.24 15.23
C GLU A 51 10.93 -0.34 16.46
N HIS A 52 10.22 -1.47 16.59
CA HIS A 52 9.28 -1.79 17.66
C HIS A 52 9.62 -3.13 18.33
N PRO A 53 10.77 -3.24 19.02
CA PRO A 53 11.21 -4.49 19.65
C PRO A 53 10.35 -4.90 20.85
N ASP A 54 9.47 -4.01 21.32
CA ASP A 54 8.47 -4.25 22.36
C ASP A 54 7.26 -5.05 21.86
N ILE A 55 7.07 -5.18 20.55
CA ILE A 55 6.02 -6.00 19.95
C ILE A 55 6.40 -7.47 19.97
N ASP A 56 5.68 -8.25 20.77
CA ASP A 56 5.78 -9.70 20.78
C ASP A 56 4.86 -10.32 19.70
N LEU A 57 5.45 -10.90 18.65
CA LEU A 57 4.70 -11.57 17.60
C LEU A 57 3.85 -12.74 18.14
N ALA A 58 4.30 -13.43 19.19
CA ALA A 58 3.57 -14.56 19.76
C ALA A 58 2.25 -14.13 20.42
N ALA A 59 2.07 -12.83 20.71
CA ALA A 59 0.81 -12.28 21.20
C ALA A 59 -0.26 -12.12 20.11
N TYR A 60 0.12 -12.17 18.83
CA TYR A 60 -0.75 -11.92 17.69
C TYR A 60 -0.86 -13.11 16.73
N LEU A 61 0.23 -13.85 16.54
CA LEU A 61 0.30 -14.95 15.57
C LEU A 61 -0.12 -16.28 16.21
N THR A 62 -0.66 -17.18 15.39
CA THR A 62 -0.77 -18.60 15.75
C THR A 62 0.62 -19.26 15.76
N ASP A 63 0.76 -20.40 16.45
CA ASP A 63 2.03 -21.16 16.45
C ASP A 63 2.49 -21.52 15.03
N GLU A 64 1.53 -21.87 14.15
CA GLU A 64 1.79 -22.15 12.74
C GLU A 64 2.32 -20.92 11.99
N ALA A 65 1.69 -19.76 12.18
CA ALA A 65 2.13 -18.50 11.56
C ALA A 65 3.48 -18.02 12.10
N LEU A 66 3.75 -18.24 13.39
CA LEU A 66 5.03 -17.91 14.00
C LEU A 66 6.14 -18.80 13.43
N ALA A 67 5.91 -20.10 13.31
CA ALA A 67 6.87 -21.02 12.69
C ALA A 67 7.12 -20.68 11.22
N ALA A 68 6.06 -20.36 10.46
CA ALA A 68 6.19 -20.00 9.06
C ALA A 68 6.91 -18.65 8.84
N SER A 69 6.94 -17.76 9.84
CA SER A 69 7.62 -16.46 9.77
C SER A 69 9.14 -16.58 9.61
N GLU A 70 9.74 -17.75 9.84
CA GLU A 70 11.15 -18.00 9.52
C GLU A 70 11.49 -17.77 8.04
N VAL A 71 10.49 -17.88 7.14
CA VAL A 71 10.67 -17.61 5.71
C VAL A 71 11.13 -16.18 5.42
N PHE A 72 10.81 -15.21 6.30
CA PHE A 72 11.19 -13.81 6.11
C PHE A 72 12.71 -13.58 6.21
N GLU A 73 13.45 -14.47 6.87
CA GLU A 73 14.92 -14.42 6.92
C GLU A 73 15.58 -15.32 5.85
N ALA A 74 14.85 -16.31 5.35
CA ALA A 74 15.40 -17.39 4.53
C ALA A 74 15.16 -17.22 3.03
N ASP A 75 14.09 -16.50 2.64
CA ASP A 75 13.68 -16.39 1.24
C ASP A 75 13.23 -14.97 0.86
N CYS A 76 13.02 -14.76 -0.44
CA CYS A 76 12.47 -13.54 -1.01
C CYS A 76 10.95 -13.68 -1.26
N LEU A 77 10.37 -12.70 -1.94
CA LEU A 77 8.91 -12.56 -2.10
C LEU A 77 8.19 -13.82 -2.61
N ASP A 78 8.77 -14.54 -3.57
CA ASP A 78 8.14 -15.75 -4.14
C ASP A 78 8.06 -16.87 -3.10
N GLY A 79 9.16 -17.14 -2.38
CA GLY A 79 9.19 -18.14 -1.31
C GLY A 79 8.34 -17.74 -0.10
N ILE A 80 8.32 -16.45 0.25
CA ILE A 80 7.41 -15.89 1.26
C ILE A 80 5.95 -16.18 0.87
N THR A 81 5.59 -15.91 -0.38
CA THR A 81 4.22 -16.12 -0.87
C THR A 81 3.84 -17.59 -0.83
N GLU A 82 4.71 -18.48 -1.33
CA GLU A 82 4.48 -19.93 -1.33
C GLU A 82 4.29 -20.47 0.11
N ALA A 83 5.13 -20.04 1.04
CA ALA A 83 5.07 -20.49 2.43
C ALA A 83 3.84 -19.95 3.19
N LEU A 84 3.43 -18.70 2.95
CA LEU A 84 2.43 -18.04 3.78
C LEU A 84 1.00 -18.11 3.25
N VAL A 85 0.77 -18.45 1.97
CA VAL A 85 -0.60 -18.63 1.45
C VAL A 85 -1.39 -19.69 2.24
N PRO A 86 -0.87 -20.90 2.53
CA PRO A 86 -1.58 -21.88 3.34
C PRO A 86 -1.89 -21.37 4.76
N VAL A 87 -0.93 -20.69 5.38
CA VAL A 87 -1.06 -20.11 6.73
C VAL A 87 -2.15 -19.03 6.76
N ALA A 88 -2.16 -18.14 5.77
CA ALA A 88 -3.17 -17.10 5.64
C ALA A 88 -4.58 -17.69 5.45
N LEU A 89 -4.72 -18.75 4.66
CA LEU A 89 -5.97 -19.47 4.48
C LEU A 89 -6.42 -20.22 5.74
N GLY A 90 -5.47 -20.70 6.56
CA GLY A 90 -5.74 -21.40 7.83
C GLY A 90 -6.09 -20.47 9.00
N GLY A 91 -5.77 -19.18 8.88
CA GLY A 91 -5.95 -18.19 9.94
C GLY A 91 -4.65 -17.95 10.71
N ALA A 92 -3.95 -16.87 10.36
CA ALA A 92 -2.63 -16.58 10.91
C ALA A 92 -2.62 -15.92 12.29
N PHE A 93 -3.78 -15.43 12.76
CA PHE A 93 -3.85 -14.56 13.94
C PHE A 93 -4.67 -15.15 15.09
N THR A 94 -4.09 -15.13 16.30
CA THR A 94 -4.81 -15.31 17.57
C THR A 94 -5.47 -14.00 18.02
N ALA A 95 -4.82 -12.87 17.73
CA ALA A 95 -5.37 -11.53 17.81
C ALA A 95 -4.93 -10.75 16.57
N ASP A 96 -5.87 -10.25 15.77
CA ASP A 96 -5.57 -9.58 14.51
C ASP A 96 -4.83 -8.25 14.75
N PRO A 97 -3.57 -8.07 14.29
CA PRO A 97 -2.82 -6.82 14.46
C PRO A 97 -3.50 -5.60 13.87
N ARG A 98 -4.34 -5.77 12.85
CA ARG A 98 -5.10 -4.67 12.21
C ARG A 98 -6.19 -4.11 13.13
N GLN A 99 -6.55 -4.87 14.17
CA GLN A 99 -7.66 -4.55 15.07
C GLN A 99 -7.22 -4.48 16.55
N THR A 100 -5.98 -4.88 16.85
CA THR A 100 -5.52 -5.08 18.23
C THR A 100 -4.30 -4.20 18.54
N GLU A 101 -4.40 -3.41 19.61
CA GLU A 101 -3.31 -2.57 20.10
C GLU A 101 -2.22 -3.39 20.83
N PRO A 102 -0.98 -2.87 20.94
CA PRO A 102 -0.45 -1.65 20.30
C PRO A 102 -0.11 -1.78 18.80
N ALA A 103 -0.10 -3.01 18.25
CA ALA A 103 0.28 -3.26 16.86
C ALA A 103 -0.54 -2.46 15.84
N ARG A 104 -1.85 -2.30 16.08
CA ARG A 104 -2.74 -1.52 15.23
C ARG A 104 -2.27 -0.07 15.04
N SER A 105 -1.90 0.61 16.12
CA SER A 105 -1.41 2.00 16.04
C SER A 105 -0.11 2.09 15.22
N ILE A 106 0.79 1.11 15.36
CA ILE A 106 2.05 1.06 14.61
C ILE A 106 1.78 0.85 13.12
N LEU A 107 0.91 -0.10 12.79
CA LEU A 107 0.52 -0.40 11.41
C LEU A 107 -0.14 0.82 10.76
N LEU A 108 -1.02 1.53 11.47
CA LEU A 108 -1.68 2.73 10.97
C LEU A 108 -0.76 3.95 10.86
N ALA A 109 0.29 4.05 11.69
CA ALA A 109 1.30 5.09 11.55
C ALA A 109 2.10 4.97 10.24
N ASN A 110 2.06 3.80 9.59
CA ASN A 110 2.71 3.52 8.30
C ASN A 110 1.73 3.57 7.11
N ASP A 111 0.45 3.88 7.35
CA ASP A 111 -0.54 4.02 6.29
C ASP A 111 -0.44 5.39 5.59
N VAL A 112 -0.97 5.49 4.37
CA VAL A 112 -0.81 6.66 3.49
C VAL A 112 -2.15 7.30 3.10
N GLY A 113 -2.07 8.44 2.42
CA GLY A 113 -3.18 9.25 1.95
C GLY A 113 -3.71 10.25 2.98
N GLY A 114 -3.09 10.33 4.16
CA GLY A 114 -3.54 11.17 5.27
C GLY A 114 -3.07 12.62 5.19
N THR A 115 -2.01 12.90 4.42
CA THR A 115 -1.37 14.21 4.36
C THR A 115 -1.15 14.63 2.91
N ALA A 116 -1.80 15.72 2.50
CA ALA A 116 -1.54 16.32 1.19
C ALA A 116 -0.18 17.04 1.17
N VAL A 117 0.46 17.06 0.00
CA VAL A 117 1.67 17.82 -0.26
C VAL A 117 1.36 18.95 -1.24
N ASP A 118 1.38 20.19 -0.74
CA ASP A 118 1.02 21.36 -1.51
C ASP A 118 1.88 21.52 -2.77
N GLY A 119 1.23 21.76 -3.91
CA GLY A 119 1.90 21.99 -5.19
C GLY A 119 2.50 20.75 -5.85
N VAL A 120 2.40 19.57 -5.22
CA VAL A 120 2.93 18.32 -5.76
C VAL A 120 1.78 17.41 -6.22
N PRO A 121 1.48 17.31 -7.52
CA PRO A 121 0.44 16.43 -8.00
C PRO A 121 0.80 14.95 -7.82
N LEU A 122 -0.21 14.13 -7.58
CA LEU A 122 -0.12 12.68 -7.50
C LEU A 122 -0.88 12.03 -8.66
N TYR A 123 -0.25 11.09 -9.35
CA TYR A 123 -0.91 10.18 -10.27
C TYR A 123 -1.02 8.80 -9.63
N VAL A 124 -2.25 8.28 -9.55
CA VAL A 124 -2.56 6.93 -9.09
C VAL A 124 -3.12 6.13 -10.26
N ALA A 125 -2.65 4.90 -10.45
CA ALA A 125 -3.27 3.98 -11.39
C ALA A 125 -3.46 2.57 -10.82
N SER A 126 -4.51 1.88 -11.24
CA SER A 126 -4.76 0.49 -10.88
C SER A 126 -5.60 -0.25 -11.90
N GLY A 127 -5.46 -1.57 -11.95
CA GLY A 127 -6.26 -2.45 -12.80
C GLY A 127 -7.53 -2.94 -12.13
N THR A 128 -8.59 -3.22 -12.90
CA THR A 128 -9.83 -3.82 -12.34
C THR A 128 -9.73 -5.33 -12.10
N ALA A 129 -8.72 -5.98 -12.66
CA ALA A 129 -8.44 -7.42 -12.51
C ALA A 129 -7.16 -7.67 -11.68
N ASP A 130 -6.69 -6.68 -10.90
CA ASP A 130 -5.53 -6.81 -10.02
C ASP A 130 -5.79 -7.91 -8.98
N ASP A 131 -4.91 -8.93 -8.99
CA ASP A 131 -4.99 -10.13 -8.17
C ASP A 131 -4.17 -10.00 -6.87
N ARG A 132 -3.63 -8.81 -6.56
CA ARG A 132 -2.88 -8.51 -5.34
C ARG A 132 -3.48 -7.33 -4.59
N VAL A 133 -3.70 -6.21 -5.28
CA VAL A 133 -4.25 -4.96 -4.74
C VAL A 133 -5.60 -4.72 -5.38
N VAL A 134 -6.65 -5.27 -4.76
CA VAL A 134 -8.01 -5.19 -5.31
C VAL A 134 -8.46 -3.75 -5.51
N ILE A 135 -9.23 -3.51 -6.57
CA ILE A 135 -9.59 -2.16 -7.02
C ILE A 135 -10.35 -1.35 -5.96
N GLU A 136 -11.11 -2.01 -5.09
CA GLU A 136 -11.82 -1.37 -3.98
C GLU A 136 -10.87 -0.65 -3.02
N ARG A 137 -9.69 -1.21 -2.76
CA ARG A 137 -8.66 -0.59 -1.91
C ARG A 137 -8.15 0.70 -2.52
N VAL A 138 -7.90 0.71 -3.83
CA VAL A 138 -7.40 1.91 -4.53
C VAL A 138 -8.49 2.99 -4.62
N ARG A 139 -9.76 2.61 -4.82
CA ARG A 139 -10.88 3.56 -4.80
C ARG A 139 -11.04 4.22 -3.44
N ASP A 140 -11.00 3.45 -2.36
CA ASP A 140 -11.07 4.00 -1.01
C ASP A 140 -9.84 4.88 -0.68
N LEU A 141 -8.65 4.54 -1.20
CA LEU A 141 -7.46 5.38 -1.03
C LEU A 141 -7.64 6.69 -1.79
N PHE A 142 -8.17 6.65 -3.01
CA PHE A 142 -8.46 7.84 -3.78
C PHE A 142 -9.45 8.77 -3.06
N ASP A 143 -10.52 8.22 -2.48
CA ASP A 143 -11.46 9.01 -1.67
C ASP A 143 -10.76 9.66 -0.46
N ARG A 144 -9.83 8.93 0.19
CA ARG A 144 -9.02 9.48 1.29
C ARG A 144 -8.11 10.62 0.80
N LEU A 145 -7.43 10.45 -0.34
CA LEU A 145 -6.55 11.46 -0.94
C LEU A 145 -7.32 12.73 -1.30
N CYS A 146 -8.52 12.60 -1.88
CA CYS A 146 -9.38 13.75 -2.14
C CYS A 146 -9.83 14.44 -0.86
N THR A 147 -10.18 13.66 0.17
CA THR A 147 -10.58 14.22 1.47
C THR A 147 -9.43 14.96 2.16
N SER A 148 -8.19 14.52 2.00
CA SER A 148 -7.00 15.21 2.54
C SER A 148 -6.57 16.42 1.73
N GLY A 149 -7.19 16.68 0.56
CA GLY A 149 -6.90 17.81 -0.31
C GLY A 149 -5.73 17.59 -1.26
N GLN A 150 -5.27 16.35 -1.42
CA GLN A 150 -4.18 16.01 -2.33
C GLN A 150 -4.69 16.06 -3.77
N THR A 151 -4.14 16.98 -4.58
CA THR A 151 -4.39 17.01 -6.03
C THR A 151 -3.97 15.68 -6.64
N THR A 152 -4.96 14.91 -7.12
CA THR A 152 -4.76 13.52 -7.52
C THR A 152 -5.45 13.22 -8.84
N GLU A 153 -4.70 12.70 -9.81
CA GLU A 153 -5.25 12.05 -10.98
C GLU A 153 -5.39 10.54 -10.73
N LEU A 154 -6.57 9.98 -11.02
CA LEU A 154 -6.81 8.54 -10.95
C LEU A 154 -7.06 7.96 -12.33
N GLN A 155 -6.27 6.96 -12.73
CA GLN A 155 -6.54 6.12 -13.90
C GLN A 155 -6.87 4.69 -13.49
N VAL A 156 -8.08 4.23 -13.82
CA VAL A 156 -8.47 2.83 -13.69
C VAL A 156 -8.40 2.16 -15.07
N VAL A 157 -7.66 1.06 -15.18
CA VAL A 157 -7.52 0.30 -16.43
C VAL A 157 -8.34 -0.99 -16.35
N GLU A 158 -9.38 -1.06 -17.19
CA GLU A 158 -10.25 -2.23 -17.25
C GLU A 158 -9.47 -3.48 -17.70
N GLY A 159 -9.60 -4.57 -16.95
CA GLY A 159 -8.99 -5.87 -17.25
C GLY A 159 -7.49 -5.98 -16.99
N ALA A 160 -6.82 -4.89 -16.59
CA ALA A 160 -5.42 -4.97 -16.17
C ALA A 160 -5.30 -5.68 -14.81
N ASP A 161 -4.27 -6.49 -14.68
CA ASP A 161 -3.83 -7.18 -13.46
C ASP A 161 -2.66 -6.43 -12.80
N HIS A 162 -2.14 -6.98 -11.70
CA HIS A 162 -1.08 -6.37 -10.91
C HIS A 162 0.22 -6.12 -11.70
N GLY A 163 0.55 -6.99 -12.66
CA GLY A 163 1.73 -6.86 -13.49
C GLY A 163 1.46 -6.04 -14.75
N SER A 164 0.30 -6.21 -15.38
CA SER A 164 -0.03 -5.55 -16.65
C SER A 164 -0.40 -4.08 -16.50
N ILE A 165 -0.72 -3.59 -15.30
CA ILE A 165 -0.94 -2.17 -15.05
C ILE A 165 0.30 -1.30 -15.39
N ILE A 166 1.51 -1.83 -15.20
CA ILE A 166 2.76 -1.11 -15.45
C ILE A 166 2.90 -0.75 -16.94
N PRO A 167 2.94 -1.71 -17.89
CA PRO A 167 3.01 -1.37 -19.31
C PRO A 167 1.75 -0.67 -19.81
N ALA A 168 0.57 -0.94 -19.24
CA ALA A 168 -0.69 -0.31 -19.66
C ALA A 168 -0.75 1.21 -19.34
N THR A 169 0.03 1.68 -18.37
CA THR A 169 0.03 3.09 -17.94
C THR A 169 1.31 3.84 -18.31
N ALA A 170 2.30 3.18 -18.91
CA ALA A 170 3.63 3.74 -19.17
C ALA A 170 3.61 5.06 -19.97
N GLU A 171 2.80 5.14 -21.03
CA GLU A 171 2.66 6.37 -21.83
C GLU A 171 2.04 7.51 -21.00
N ARG A 172 0.99 7.21 -20.22
CA ARG A 172 0.35 8.21 -19.37
C ARG A 172 1.27 8.70 -18.26
N VAL A 173 2.00 7.80 -17.61
CA VAL A 173 3.00 8.11 -16.58
C VAL A 173 4.05 9.05 -17.14
N THR A 174 4.56 8.77 -18.34
CA THR A 174 5.55 9.63 -19.01
C THR A 174 4.98 11.03 -19.23
N ALA A 175 3.78 11.12 -19.82
CA ALA A 175 3.12 12.39 -20.06
C ALA A 175 2.84 13.18 -18.76
N PHE A 176 2.41 12.50 -17.69
CA PHE A 176 2.16 13.12 -16.39
C PHE A 176 3.43 13.76 -15.80
N LEU A 177 4.56 13.03 -15.85
CA LEU A 177 5.84 13.54 -15.38
C LEU A 177 6.34 14.71 -16.24
N GLU A 178 6.19 14.65 -17.57
CA GLU A 178 6.55 15.74 -18.47
C GLU A 178 5.73 17.01 -18.20
N THR A 179 4.42 16.89 -17.99
CA THR A 179 3.54 18.00 -17.59
C THR A 179 4.02 18.64 -16.28
N ALA A 180 4.32 17.83 -15.27
CA ALA A 180 4.78 18.36 -13.99
C ALA A 180 6.16 19.04 -14.09
N LEU A 181 7.10 18.46 -14.84
CA LEU A 181 8.42 19.06 -15.09
C LEU A 181 8.34 20.38 -15.87
N ALA A 182 7.32 20.54 -16.73
CA ALA A 182 7.05 21.79 -17.44
C ALA A 182 6.40 22.86 -16.55
N GLY A 183 5.92 22.50 -15.36
CA GLY A 183 5.15 23.39 -14.48
C GLY A 183 3.72 23.64 -14.97
N ASP A 184 3.20 22.75 -15.82
CA ASP A 184 1.85 22.85 -16.34
C ASP A 184 0.82 22.45 -15.25
N PRO A 185 -0.41 23.02 -15.27
CA PRO A 185 -1.44 22.67 -14.29
C PRO A 185 -1.76 21.17 -14.31
N PRO A 186 -1.84 20.51 -13.15
CA PRO A 186 -2.15 19.09 -13.08
C PRO A 186 -3.63 18.82 -13.39
N VAL A 187 -3.92 17.59 -13.80
CA VAL A 187 -5.28 17.06 -13.80
C VAL A 187 -5.64 16.68 -12.37
N ASP A 188 -6.82 17.08 -11.92
CA ASP A 188 -7.39 16.63 -10.65
C ASP A 188 -8.68 15.85 -10.94
N SER A 189 -8.69 14.58 -10.53
CA SER A 189 -9.85 13.70 -10.67
C SER A 189 -10.78 13.78 -9.46
N CYS A 190 -10.39 14.48 -8.39
CA CYS A 190 -11.20 14.62 -7.20
C CYS A 190 -12.53 15.34 -7.50
N PRO A 191 -13.65 14.93 -6.88
CA PRO A 191 -14.93 15.63 -7.03
C PRO A 191 -14.83 17.10 -6.59
N ALA A 192 -15.48 17.98 -7.35
CA ALA A 192 -15.60 19.41 -7.04
C ALA A 192 -16.61 19.72 -5.92
#